data_AF-A0A5E4QP31-F1
#
_entry.id   AF-A0A5E4QP31-F1
#
_cell.length_a   1.000
_cell.length_b   1.000
_cell.length_c   1.000
_cell.angle_alpha   90.00
_cell.angle_beta   90.00
_cell.angle_gamma   90.00
#
_symmetry.space_group_name_H-M   'P 1'
#
loop_
_entity.id
_entity.type
_entity.pdbx_description
1 polymer ?
#
loop_
_entity_poly.entity_id
_entity_poly.type
_entity_poly.pdbx_seq_one_letter_code
_entity_poly.pdbx_strand_id
1 'polypeptide(L)'
;MDRGMTCEHLNRLADVLERDLWQSKENLTCFDCGMTGPNLWICLQPECHHVGCSEKFPLHCVHMNVSTERIWCYLCEKEVHIRAALAQRKMSPDSTCIEGFVSPRVGSGGISVNNDELDQDDMDYDGDQRPRGLVGLQNMGNTCYMNAALQALSNTQPLTSYFLECAGAVASIPKTNERHVE
;
A
#
# COMPACT_ATOMS: atom_id res chain seq x y z
N MET A 1 11.98 9.69 3.24
CA MET A 1 11.97 9.47 1.77
C MET A 1 11.21 8.18 1.51
N ASP A 2 9.92 8.28 1.14
CA ASP A 2 9.14 7.11 0.72
C ASP A 2 9.83 6.45 -0.47
N ARG A 3 10.41 5.27 -0.26
CA ARG A 3 10.81 4.40 -1.35
C ARG A 3 9.54 3.79 -1.90
N GLY A 4 8.82 4.55 -2.73
CA GLY A 4 7.63 4.05 -3.42
C GLY A 4 7.94 2.72 -4.10
N MET A 5 7.01 1.77 -4.06
CA MET A 5 7.17 0.51 -4.78
C MET A 5 6.91 0.73 -6.27
N THR A 6 7.66 0.03 -7.12
CA THR A 6 7.39 -0.07 -8.56
C THR A 6 7.14 -1.54 -8.94
N CYS A 7 6.82 -1.80 -10.21
CA CYS A 7 6.69 -3.14 -10.77
C CYS A 7 7.26 -3.19 -12.20
N GLU A 8 7.56 -4.40 -12.67
CA GLU A 8 8.06 -4.62 -14.03
C GLU A 8 7.08 -4.12 -15.10
N HIS A 9 5.77 -4.19 -14.85
CA HIS A 9 4.74 -3.72 -15.77
C HIS A 9 4.80 -2.19 -15.98
N LEU A 10 5.02 -1.43 -14.91
CA LEU A 10 5.22 0.02 -15.01
C LEU A 10 6.60 0.35 -15.61
N ASN A 11 7.64 -0.37 -15.22
CA ASN A 11 9.01 -0.13 -15.71
C ASN A 11 9.08 -0.27 -17.24
N ARG A 12 8.35 -1.21 -17.86
CA ARG A 12 8.27 -1.36 -19.32
C ARG A 12 7.60 -0.17 -20.03
N LEU A 13 6.77 0.58 -19.31
CA LEU A 13 6.05 1.74 -19.84
C LEU A 13 6.78 3.06 -19.53
N ALA A 14 7.72 3.06 -18.59
CA ALA A 14 8.43 4.25 -18.14
C ALA A 14 9.15 4.99 -19.29
N ASP A 15 9.71 4.26 -20.25
CA ASP A 15 10.41 4.83 -21.41
C ASP A 15 9.49 5.63 -22.35
N VAL A 16 8.19 5.31 -22.38
CA VAL A 16 7.19 5.98 -23.21
C VAL A 16 6.52 7.14 -22.45
N LEU A 17 6.32 6.96 -21.15
CA LEU A 17 5.73 7.98 -20.27
C LEU A 17 6.58 9.25 -20.12
N GLU A 18 7.90 9.18 -20.31
CA GLU A 18 8.77 10.38 -20.33
C GLU A 18 8.52 11.29 -21.54
N ARG A 19 7.96 10.76 -22.63
CA ARG A 19 7.76 11.51 -23.89
C ARG A 19 6.35 12.05 -24.04
N ASP A 20 5.34 11.32 -23.57
CA ASP A 20 3.94 11.69 -23.72
C ASP A 20 3.41 12.31 -22.41
N LEU A 21 3.87 13.53 -22.15
CA LEU A 21 3.24 14.40 -21.16
C LEU A 21 1.84 14.76 -21.68
N TRP A 22 0.83 14.25 -21.00
CA TRP A 22 -0.62 14.42 -21.19
C TRP A 22 -1.03 15.89 -20.98
N GLN A 23 -0.60 16.74 -21.91
CA GLN A 23 -0.60 18.21 -21.85
C GLN A 23 -1.98 18.87 -21.85
N SER A 24 -3.08 18.12 -21.88
CA SER A 24 -4.43 18.67 -21.68
C SER A 24 -5.22 17.82 -20.69
N LYS A 25 -4.99 18.09 -19.40
CA LYS A 25 -5.80 17.57 -18.28
C LYS A 25 -7.22 18.16 -18.27
N GLU A 26 -7.45 19.17 -19.08
CA GLU A 26 -8.69 19.93 -19.17
C GLU A 26 -9.66 19.21 -20.12
N ASN A 27 -10.80 18.78 -19.60
CA ASN A 27 -11.93 18.16 -20.32
C ASN A 27 -11.81 16.67 -20.68
N LEU A 28 -11.17 15.86 -19.85
CA LEU A 28 -11.25 14.40 -19.98
C LEU A 28 -12.66 13.90 -19.61
N THR A 29 -13.22 13.02 -20.45
CA THR A 29 -14.52 12.36 -20.26
C THR A 29 -14.32 10.85 -20.32
N CYS A 30 -15.10 10.11 -19.52
CA CYS A 30 -15.16 8.65 -19.66
C CYS A 30 -15.67 8.26 -21.06
N PHE A 31 -15.00 7.32 -21.72
CA PHE A 31 -15.38 6.84 -23.05
C PHE A 31 -16.77 6.17 -23.06
N ASP A 32 -17.10 5.42 -22.00
CA ASP A 32 -18.33 4.63 -21.95
C ASP A 32 -19.56 5.41 -21.50
N CYS A 33 -19.39 6.35 -20.56
CA CYS A 33 -20.52 7.06 -19.93
C CYS A 33 -20.50 8.58 -20.12
N GLY A 34 -19.44 9.14 -20.73
CA GLY A 34 -19.29 10.58 -20.95
C GLY A 34 -19.12 11.40 -19.68
N MET A 35 -19.08 10.78 -18.49
CA MET A 35 -18.96 11.52 -17.24
C MET A 35 -17.60 12.22 -17.12
N THR A 36 -17.66 13.46 -16.64
CA THR A 36 -16.52 14.27 -16.23
C THR A 36 -16.40 14.27 -14.72
N GLY A 37 -15.18 14.29 -14.17
CA GLY A 37 -15.01 14.42 -12.72
C GLY A 37 -13.63 13.98 -12.22
N PRO A 38 -13.43 13.97 -10.88
CA PRO A 38 -12.14 13.69 -10.27
C PRO A 38 -11.70 12.22 -10.29
N ASN A 39 -12.51 11.26 -10.76
CA ASN A 39 -12.17 9.84 -10.70
C ASN A 39 -12.09 9.19 -12.08
N LEU A 40 -11.40 9.86 -12.99
CA LEU A 40 -11.09 9.32 -14.31
C LEU A 40 -9.72 8.66 -14.28
N TRP A 41 -9.66 7.50 -14.90
CA TRP A 41 -8.47 6.66 -15.04
C TRP A 41 -8.08 6.59 -16.50
N ILE A 42 -6.84 6.98 -16.82
CA ILE A 42 -6.28 6.89 -18.15
C ILE A 42 -5.36 5.66 -18.25
N CYS A 43 -5.47 4.91 -19.34
CA CYS A 43 -4.56 3.83 -19.65
C CYS A 43 -3.17 4.36 -20.02
N LEU A 44 -2.12 3.82 -19.41
CA LEU A 44 -0.73 4.22 -19.67
C LEU A 44 -0.06 3.40 -20.79
N GLN A 45 -0.77 2.46 -21.39
CA GLN A 45 -0.24 1.70 -22.52
C GLN A 45 -0.07 2.63 -23.74
N PRO A 46 1.05 2.54 -24.48
CA PRO A 46 1.23 3.23 -25.75
C PRO A 46 0.01 3.05 -26.66
N GLU A 47 -0.43 4.13 -27.29
CA GLU A 47 -1.52 4.15 -28.27
C GLU A 47 -2.94 3.84 -27.74
N CYS A 48 -3.12 3.47 -26.46
CA CYS A 48 -4.44 3.15 -25.94
C CYS A 48 -5.25 4.39 -25.55
N HIS A 49 -4.66 5.29 -24.75
CA HIS A 49 -5.26 6.53 -24.24
C HIS A 49 -6.71 6.43 -23.73
N HIS A 50 -7.18 5.23 -23.41
CA HIS A 50 -8.56 5.01 -23.01
C HIS A 50 -8.80 5.58 -21.62
N VAL A 51 -9.91 6.30 -21.46
CA VAL A 51 -10.30 6.96 -20.21
C VAL A 51 -11.58 6.33 -19.69
N GLY A 52 -11.53 5.77 -18.48
CA GLY A 52 -12.71 5.19 -17.84
C GLY A 52 -12.95 5.74 -16.44
N CYS A 53 -14.21 5.67 -16.00
CA CYS A 53 -14.64 6.06 -14.66
C CYS A 53 -14.62 4.89 -13.64
N SER A 54 -14.19 3.71 -14.07
CA SER A 54 -14.18 2.49 -13.25
C SER A 54 -12.81 1.84 -13.24
N GLU A 55 -12.55 1.03 -12.22
CA GLU A 55 -11.24 0.40 -12.01
C GLU A 55 -11.11 -0.96 -12.73
N LYS A 56 -11.88 -1.24 -13.79
CA LYS A 56 -11.82 -2.54 -14.47
C LYS A 56 -11.61 -2.37 -15.95
N PHE A 57 -10.37 -2.62 -16.38
CA PHE A 57 -9.98 -2.60 -17.78
C PHE A 57 -9.39 -3.96 -18.16
N PRO A 58 -10.06 -4.75 -19.02
CA PRO A 58 -9.65 -6.13 -19.28
C PRO A 58 -8.43 -6.27 -20.21
N LEU A 59 -7.99 -5.19 -20.87
CA LEU A 59 -6.97 -5.26 -21.92
C LEU A 59 -5.58 -4.81 -21.46
N HIS A 60 -5.50 -3.80 -20.60
CA HIS A 60 -4.23 -3.24 -20.13
C HIS A 60 -4.16 -3.24 -18.62
N CYS A 61 -2.97 -3.36 -18.06
CA CYS A 61 -2.80 -3.58 -16.63
C CYS A 61 -2.41 -2.32 -15.85
N VAL A 62 -1.92 -1.26 -16.51
CA VAL A 62 -1.42 -0.06 -15.82
C VAL A 62 -2.27 1.16 -16.18
N HIS A 63 -2.84 1.78 -15.16
CA HIS A 63 -3.71 2.95 -15.30
C HIS A 63 -3.34 4.02 -14.29
N MET A 64 -3.52 5.28 -14.67
CA MET A 64 -3.29 6.43 -13.80
C MET A 64 -4.60 7.16 -13.54
N ASN A 65 -4.88 7.42 -12.27
CA ASN A 65 -5.93 8.34 -11.88
C ASN A 65 -5.47 9.77 -12.20
N VAL A 66 -6.25 10.46 -13.02
CA VAL A 66 -5.88 11.78 -13.53
C VAL A 66 -5.89 12.82 -12.42
N SER A 67 -6.83 12.80 -11.46
CA SER A 67 -6.90 13.83 -10.42
C SER A 67 -5.84 13.67 -9.33
N THR A 68 -5.55 12.43 -8.95
CA THR A 68 -4.67 12.10 -7.83
C THR A 68 -3.26 11.73 -8.26
N GLU A 69 -3.02 11.55 -9.56
CA GLU A 69 -1.75 11.09 -10.14
C GLU A 69 -1.29 9.72 -9.59
N ARG A 70 -2.23 8.96 -8.98
CA ARG A 70 -1.99 7.59 -8.50
C ARG A 70 -1.96 6.64 -9.68
N ILE A 71 -1.04 5.68 -9.64
CA ILE A 71 -0.91 4.68 -10.70
C ILE A 71 -1.18 3.30 -10.10
N TRP A 72 -2.11 2.59 -10.71
CA TRP A 72 -2.50 1.25 -10.30
C TRP A 72 -2.06 0.22 -11.33
N CYS A 73 -1.53 -0.90 -10.84
CA CYS A 73 -1.22 -2.07 -11.64
C CYS A 73 -2.18 -3.20 -11.29
N TYR A 74 -3.09 -3.56 -12.20
CA TYR A 74 -4.09 -4.61 -11.99
C TYR A 74 -3.49 -6.02 -11.93
N LEU A 75 -2.34 -6.26 -12.57
CA LEU A 75 -1.63 -7.55 -12.48
C LEU A 75 -0.89 -7.73 -11.15
N CYS A 76 -0.43 -6.63 -10.55
CA CYS A 76 0.25 -6.67 -9.26
C CYS A 76 -0.68 -6.37 -8.09
N GLU A 77 -1.94 -6.03 -8.37
CA GLU A 77 -2.95 -5.62 -7.40
C GLU A 77 -2.44 -4.58 -6.40
N LYS A 78 -1.66 -3.60 -6.89
CA LYS A 78 -1.03 -2.59 -6.04
C LYS A 78 -0.81 -1.25 -6.73
N GLU A 79 -0.71 -0.21 -5.90
CA GLU A 79 -0.24 1.11 -6.31
C GLU A 79 1.26 1.08 -6.60
N VAL A 80 1.67 1.77 -7.66
CA VAL A 80 3.05 1.83 -8.15
C VAL A 80 3.46 3.27 -8.45
N HIS A 81 4.74 3.60 -8.34
CA HIS A 81 5.23 4.97 -8.50
C HIS A 81 6.28 5.11 -9.61
N ILE A 82 6.06 6.04 -10.56
CA ILE A 82 7.02 6.36 -11.64
C ILE A 82 8.37 6.81 -11.06
N ARG A 83 8.39 7.62 -9.99
CA ARG A 83 9.65 8.09 -9.37
C ARG A 83 10.52 6.94 -8.86
N ALA A 84 9.91 5.84 -8.41
CA ALA A 84 10.63 4.64 -7.99
C ALA A 84 11.13 3.83 -9.18
N ALA A 85 10.33 3.71 -10.24
CA ALA A 85 10.75 3.13 -11.53
C ALA A 85 11.99 3.84 -12.09
N LEU A 86 11.97 5.18 -12.10
CA LEU A 86 13.08 6.01 -12.56
C LEU A 86 14.30 5.96 -11.62
N ALA A 87 14.11 5.79 -10.31
CA ALA A 87 15.19 5.66 -9.34
C ALA A 87 15.92 4.31 -9.43
N GLN A 88 15.21 3.22 -9.74
CA GLN A 88 15.83 1.90 -9.97
C GLN A 88 16.82 1.93 -11.14
N ARG A 89 16.59 2.78 -12.15
CA ARG A 89 17.51 2.97 -13.28
C ARG A 89 18.87 3.56 -12.87
N LYS A 90 18.92 4.40 -11.82
CA LYS A 90 20.16 5.02 -11.34
C LYS A 90 21.09 4.06 -10.60
N MET A 91 20.67 2.82 -10.36
CA MET A 91 21.48 1.75 -9.78
C MET A 91 21.89 0.69 -10.80
N SER A 92 22.01 1.05 -12.08
CA SER A 92 22.72 0.24 -13.07
C SER A 92 24.18 0.71 -13.14
N PRO A 93 25.16 -0.04 -12.59
CA PRO A 93 26.53 0.09 -12.99
C PRO A 93 26.75 -0.80 -14.21
N ASP A 94 27.02 -0.17 -15.34
CA ASP A 94 27.74 -0.86 -16.40
C ASP A 94 29.22 -0.98 -15.96
N SER A 95 29.80 -2.15 -16.17
CA SER A 95 31.23 -2.51 -16.04
C SER A 95 31.83 -2.84 -14.66
N THR A 96 32.03 -4.16 -14.48
CA THR A 96 33.18 -4.87 -13.86
C THR A 96 33.55 -4.61 -12.39
N CYS A 97 33.33 -5.61 -11.54
CA CYS A 97 34.40 -6.25 -10.74
C CYS A 97 33.96 -7.66 -10.31
N ILE A 98 34.88 -8.60 -10.51
CA ILE A 98 34.78 -10.05 -10.25
C ILE A 98 35.01 -10.34 -8.76
N GLU A 99 34.27 -11.34 -8.26
CA GLU A 99 34.49 -12.21 -7.09
C GLU A 99 34.55 -11.66 -5.66
N GLY A 100 33.93 -12.46 -4.78
CA GLY A 100 34.59 -12.86 -3.53
C GLY A 100 33.92 -12.41 -2.24
N PHE A 101 33.10 -13.29 -1.67
CA PHE A 101 33.14 -13.75 -0.27
C PHE A 101 33.56 -12.72 0.82
N VAL A 102 32.63 -12.30 1.69
CA VAL A 102 32.55 -12.55 3.15
C VAL A 102 31.77 -11.44 3.87
N SER A 103 30.81 -11.85 4.69
CA SER A 103 30.38 -11.04 5.83
C SER A 103 31.54 -10.92 6.83
N PRO A 104 31.65 -9.79 7.56
CA PRO A 104 31.97 -9.92 8.96
C PRO A 104 31.06 -9.07 9.86
N ARG A 105 30.68 -9.67 10.98
CA ARG A 105 30.31 -8.97 12.22
C ARG A 105 31.59 -8.67 13.03
N VAL A 106 31.47 -7.69 13.93
CA VAL A 106 32.37 -7.31 15.07
C VAL A 106 33.53 -6.36 14.67
N GLY A 107 33.80 -5.22 15.31
CA GLY A 107 33.22 -4.52 16.46
C GLY A 107 34.03 -3.25 16.84
N SER A 108 33.49 -2.47 17.79
CA SER A 108 34.12 -1.48 18.69
C SER A 108 34.66 -0.13 18.18
N GLY A 109 34.09 0.96 18.73
CA GLY A 109 34.65 2.31 18.76
C GLY A 109 33.59 3.35 19.16
N GLY A 110 33.41 3.61 20.46
CA GLY A 110 32.30 4.39 21.00
C GLY A 110 32.44 5.91 20.97
N ILE A 111 31.31 6.60 21.16
CA ILE A 111 31.18 7.90 21.83
C ILE A 111 29.87 7.83 22.65
N SER A 112 30.00 7.91 23.97
CA SER A 112 28.90 7.99 24.94
C SER A 112 28.27 9.38 24.95
N VAL A 113 26.95 9.43 25.09
CA VAL A 113 26.25 10.47 25.85
C VAL A 113 25.06 9.83 26.55
N ASN A 114 25.18 9.66 27.88
CA ASN A 114 24.12 9.37 28.85
C ASN A 114 23.22 10.64 28.97
N ASN A 115 21.97 10.69 29.42
CA ASN A 115 21.01 9.91 30.22
C ASN A 115 19.61 10.30 29.65
N ASP A 116 18.46 9.66 29.88
CA ASP A 116 17.88 9.19 31.13
C ASP A 116 17.05 7.91 30.92
N GLU A 117 17.42 6.89 31.69
CA GLU A 117 16.61 5.71 32.01
C GLU A 117 15.48 6.13 32.98
N LEU A 118 14.27 5.65 32.72
CA LEU A 118 13.26 5.44 33.75
C LEU A 118 12.64 4.05 33.54
N ASP A 119 13.33 3.10 34.13
CA ASP A 119 12.90 1.92 34.88
C ASP A 119 11.69 1.10 34.43
N GLN A 120 12.08 -0.13 34.08
CA GLN A 120 11.34 -1.37 34.21
C GLN A 120 11.03 -1.65 35.70
N ASP A 121 9.81 -1.35 36.13
CA ASP A 121 9.23 -1.95 37.33
C ASP A 121 8.08 -2.90 36.93
N ASP A 122 8.36 -4.19 37.05
CA ASP A 122 7.36 -5.26 37.20
C ASP A 122 6.54 -4.95 38.48
N MET A 123 5.42 -4.24 38.31
CA MET A 123 4.45 -4.00 39.38
C MET A 123 3.15 -4.73 39.05
N ASP A 124 3.04 -5.92 39.63
CA ASP A 124 1.81 -6.74 39.72
C ASP A 124 0.79 -6.00 40.62
N TYR A 125 0.11 -5.00 40.04
CA TYR A 125 -1.02 -4.32 40.69
C TYR A 125 -2.32 -4.80 40.06
N ASP A 126 -2.96 -5.75 40.74
CA ASP A 126 -4.37 -6.07 40.60
C ASP A 126 -5.23 -4.79 40.61
N GLY A 127 -5.87 -4.48 39.48
CA GLY A 127 -6.66 -3.26 39.34
C GLY A 127 -7.12 -2.98 37.92
N ASP A 128 -8.36 -3.37 37.63
CA ASP A 128 -9.18 -3.23 36.41
C ASP A 128 -9.38 -1.76 35.91
N GLN A 129 -8.35 -0.92 35.92
CA GLN A 129 -8.43 0.52 35.58
C GLN A 129 -7.96 0.87 34.16
N ARG A 130 -7.48 -0.10 33.38
CA ARG A 130 -7.30 0.16 31.94
C ARG A 130 -8.66 0.04 31.28
N PRO A 131 -9.18 1.11 30.63
CA PRO A 131 -10.41 0.99 29.87
C PRO A 131 -10.28 -0.14 28.85
N ARG A 132 -11.15 -1.15 28.96
CA ARG A 132 -11.15 -2.32 28.08
C ARG A 132 -11.33 -1.87 26.64
N GLY A 133 -10.59 -2.49 25.73
CA GLY A 133 -10.60 -2.14 24.30
C GLY A 133 -9.56 -1.11 23.87
N LEU A 134 -8.87 -0.44 24.80
CA LEU A 134 -7.72 0.42 24.48
C LEU A 134 -6.43 -0.41 24.41
N VAL A 135 -6.30 -1.18 23.33
CA VAL A 135 -5.12 -2.03 23.03
C VAL A 135 -4.59 -1.72 21.64
N GLY A 136 -3.27 -1.82 21.44
CA GLY A 136 -2.65 -1.66 20.13
C GLY A 136 -2.81 -2.90 19.25
N LEU A 137 -2.92 -2.71 17.93
CA LEU A 137 -2.87 -3.79 16.95
C LEU A 137 -1.47 -3.86 16.33
N GLN A 138 -0.86 -5.04 16.31
CA GLN A 138 0.44 -5.25 15.69
C GLN A 138 0.36 -5.00 14.17
N ASN A 139 1.31 -4.24 13.64
CA ASN A 139 1.41 -4.00 12.21
C ASN A 139 2.28 -5.09 11.57
N MET A 140 1.69 -5.91 10.70
CA MET A 140 2.40 -6.95 9.95
C MET A 140 2.85 -6.51 8.55
N GLY A 141 2.96 -5.19 8.32
CA GLY A 141 3.28 -4.59 7.03
C GLY A 141 2.00 -4.32 6.22
N ASN A 142 1.83 -3.08 5.74
CA ASN A 142 0.64 -2.60 4.99
C ASN A 142 -0.72 -2.77 5.69
N THR A 143 -0.78 -3.27 6.92
CA THR A 143 -2.02 -3.47 7.69
C THR A 143 -2.41 -2.23 8.50
N CYS A 144 -1.61 -1.15 8.50
CA CYS A 144 -1.88 0.06 9.29
C CYS A 144 -3.23 0.70 8.97
N TYR A 145 -3.63 0.72 7.69
CA TYR A 145 -4.94 1.23 7.28
C TYR A 145 -6.08 0.41 7.89
N MET A 146 -5.97 -0.91 7.83
CA MET A 146 -6.96 -1.82 8.42
C MET A 146 -6.95 -1.72 9.95
N ASN A 147 -5.78 -1.66 10.58
CA ASN A 147 -5.65 -1.47 12.03
C ASN A 147 -6.31 -0.16 12.48
N ALA A 148 -6.14 0.93 11.73
CA ALA A 148 -6.80 2.21 12.02
C ALA A 148 -8.33 2.12 11.87
N ALA A 149 -8.82 1.47 10.82
CA ALA A 149 -10.25 1.24 10.62
C ALA A 149 -10.86 0.37 11.72
N LEU A 150 -10.20 -0.75 12.08
CA LEU A 150 -10.63 -1.63 13.16
C LEU A 150 -10.70 -0.92 14.51
N GLN A 151 -9.71 -0.06 14.81
CA GLN A 151 -9.72 0.76 16.02
C GLN A 151 -10.88 1.76 16.05
N ALA A 152 -11.19 2.41 14.93
CA ALA A 152 -12.32 3.34 14.84
C ALA A 152 -13.67 2.62 15.02
N LEU A 153 -13.83 1.46 14.38
CA LEU A 153 -15.04 0.64 14.48
C LEU A 153 -15.21 0.05 15.89
N SER A 154 -14.14 -0.44 16.51
CA SER A 154 -14.15 -0.98 17.88
C SER A 154 -14.45 0.07 18.95
N ASN A 155 -14.24 1.35 18.66
CA ASN A 155 -14.60 2.47 19.54
C ASN A 155 -16.00 3.03 19.26
N THR A 156 -16.75 2.44 18.33
CA THR A 156 -18.14 2.84 18.02
C THR A 156 -19.11 2.03 18.87
N GLN A 157 -19.57 2.60 19.99
CA GLN A 157 -20.29 1.87 21.04
C GLN A 157 -21.49 1.01 20.58
N PRO A 158 -22.37 1.46 19.67
CA PRO A 158 -23.45 0.61 19.15
C PRO A 158 -22.94 -0.63 18.39
N LEU A 159 -21.85 -0.46 17.62
CA LEU A 159 -21.25 -1.53 16.82
C LEU A 159 -20.51 -2.53 17.71
N THR A 160 -19.75 -2.03 18.68
CA THR A 160 -19.04 -2.85 19.66
C THR A 160 -20.01 -3.71 20.46
N SER A 161 -21.11 -3.11 20.94
CA SER A 161 -22.15 -3.84 21.71
C SER A 161 -22.79 -4.94 20.85
N TYR A 162 -23.11 -4.63 19.58
CA TYR A 162 -23.64 -5.63 18.65
C TYR A 162 -22.72 -6.84 18.50
N PHE A 163 -21.41 -6.63 18.28
CA PHE A 163 -20.47 -7.74 18.11
C PHE A 163 -20.16 -8.50 19.41
N LEU A 164 -20.24 -7.85 20.57
CA LEU A 164 -20.05 -8.49 21.88
C LEU A 164 -21.27 -9.31 22.32
N GLU A 165 -22.47 -8.83 22.05
CA GLU A 165 -23.73 -9.44 22.49
C GLU A 165 -24.26 -10.49 21.50
N CYS A 166 -23.96 -10.35 20.20
CA CYS A 166 -24.41 -11.26 19.14
C CYS A 166 -23.28 -12.12 18.57
N ALA A 167 -22.46 -12.74 19.41
CA ALA A 167 -21.41 -13.68 18.96
C ALA A 167 -21.95 -14.82 18.07
N GLY A 168 -23.21 -15.23 18.28
CA GLY A 168 -23.90 -16.22 17.44
C GLY A 168 -24.24 -15.73 16.02
N ALA A 169 -24.38 -14.43 15.79
CA ALA A 169 -24.63 -13.86 14.46
C ALA A 169 -23.37 -13.92 13.58
N VAL A 170 -22.19 -13.74 14.17
CA VAL A 170 -20.89 -13.87 13.46
C VAL A 170 -20.63 -15.33 13.06
N ALA A 171 -21.05 -16.30 13.87
CA ALA A 171 -20.93 -17.73 13.55
C ALA A 171 -21.81 -18.17 12.36
N SER A 172 -22.81 -17.37 11.98
CA SER A 172 -23.70 -17.64 10.84
C SER A 172 -23.18 -17.08 9.51
N ILE A 173 -22.06 -16.35 9.51
CA ILE A 173 -21.39 -15.94 8.27
C ILE A 173 -20.90 -17.21 7.58
N PRO A 174 -21.45 -17.58 6.40
CA PRO A 174 -21.06 -18.80 5.73
C PRO A 174 -19.57 -18.71 5.40
N LYS A 175 -18.78 -19.64 5.94
CA LYS A 175 -17.39 -19.83 5.51
C LYS A 175 -17.44 -20.16 4.03
N THR A 176 -17.08 -19.20 3.18
CA THR A 176 -16.95 -19.45 1.74
C THR A 176 -15.89 -20.53 1.56
N ASN A 177 -16.35 -21.70 1.10
CA ASN A 177 -15.53 -22.88 0.84
C ASN A 177 -14.25 -22.50 0.10
N GLU A 178 -13.11 -22.94 0.64
CA GLU A 178 -11.86 -23.09 -0.08
C GLU A 178 -12.14 -23.99 -1.29
N ARG A 179 -12.22 -23.38 -2.48
CA ARG A 179 -12.28 -24.15 -3.73
C ARG A 179 -10.90 -24.79 -3.91
N HIS A 180 -10.80 -26.06 -3.52
CA HIS A 180 -9.77 -26.97 -4.02
C HIS A 180 -9.78 -26.89 -5.55
N VAL A 181 -8.67 -26.43 -6.10
CA VAL A 181 -8.35 -26.56 -7.51
C VAL A 181 -7.57 -27.87 -7.62
N GLU A 182 -8.25 -28.93 -8.05
CA GLU A 182 -7.63 -30.06 -8.75
C GLU A 182 -7.84 -29.86 -10.26
#